data_AF-A0A6U6DF57-F1
#
_entry.id   AF-A0A6U6DF57-F1
#
_cell.length_a   1.000
_cell.length_b   1.000
_cell.length_c   1.000
_cell.angle_alpha   90.00
_cell.angle_beta   90.00
_cell.angle_gamma   90.00
#
_symmetry.space_group_name_H-M   'P 1'
#
loop_
_entity.id
_entity.type
_entity.pdbx_description
1 polymer ?
#
loop_
_entity_poly.entity_id
_entity_poly.type
_entity_poly.pdbx_seq_one_letter_code
_entity_poly.pdbx_strand_id
1 'polypeptide(L)'
;MQEETSRIENDPADTGITVWDGTMALARLFCSNPSIVQGKNILELGSGTGLLGCICSRLDCETMIMTDLKQVLPRLHVASKINCRGRNVVVKTLEWGKSTDEDHIMDTLENIAPDVIICSDIVYHESAVESIVQTLKRFHHALWGKN
;
A
#
# COMPACT_ATOMS: atom_id res chain seq x y z
N MET A 1 -25.07 -13.32 1.48
CA MET A 1 -24.11 -12.28 1.93
C MET A 1 -22.92 -12.88 2.67
N GLN A 2 -23.07 -13.84 3.62
CA GLN A 2 -21.91 -14.54 4.22
C GLN A 2 -21.24 -15.58 3.29
N GLU A 3 -21.96 -16.16 2.33
CA GLU A 3 -21.40 -17.17 1.40
C GLU A 3 -20.59 -16.58 0.23
N GLU A 4 -20.75 -15.30 -0.09
CA GLU A 4 -19.99 -14.67 -1.18
C GLU A 4 -18.62 -14.18 -0.72
N THR A 5 -18.51 -13.75 0.54
CA THR A 5 -17.26 -13.30 1.16
C THR A 5 -16.25 -14.45 1.27
N SER A 6 -16.72 -15.66 1.59
CA SER A 6 -15.86 -16.84 1.75
C SER A 6 -15.23 -17.33 0.43
N ARG A 7 -15.74 -16.93 -0.73
CA ARG A 7 -15.13 -17.27 -2.04
C ARG A 7 -13.99 -16.32 -2.41
N ILE A 8 -14.12 -15.04 -2.08
CA ILE A 8 -13.12 -13.99 -2.37
C ILE A 8 -11.87 -14.17 -1.49
N GLU A 9 -12.02 -14.76 -0.30
CA GLU A 9 -10.93 -14.98 0.66
C GLU A 9 -9.95 -16.11 0.26
N ASN A 10 -10.25 -16.93 -0.75
CA ASN A 10 -9.48 -18.15 -1.05
C ASN A 10 -8.47 -18.02 -2.20
N ASP A 11 -8.51 -16.94 -3.00
CA ASP A 11 -7.49 -16.66 -4.02
C ASP A 11 -6.86 -15.27 -3.77
N PRO A 12 -5.55 -15.19 -3.49
CA PRO A 12 -4.83 -13.92 -3.38
C PRO A 12 -4.98 -12.99 -4.61
N ALA A 13 -5.39 -13.51 -5.78
CA ALA A 13 -5.69 -12.72 -6.96
C ALA A 13 -7.04 -11.98 -6.86
N ASP A 14 -8.01 -12.53 -6.13
CA ASP A 14 -9.37 -12.01 -5.97
C ASP A 14 -9.49 -10.94 -4.87
N THR A 15 -8.58 -10.91 -3.90
CA THR A 15 -8.57 -9.85 -2.87
C THR A 15 -8.19 -8.48 -3.45
N GLY A 16 -7.41 -8.46 -4.52
CA GLY A 16 -6.96 -7.21 -5.15
C GLY A 16 -8.00 -6.53 -6.07
N ILE A 17 -9.17 -7.13 -6.33
CA ILE A 17 -10.22 -6.54 -7.20
C ILE A 17 -11.33 -5.83 -6.43
N THR A 18 -11.40 -6.04 -5.12
CA THR A 18 -12.44 -5.47 -4.26
C THR A 18 -11.88 -4.25 -3.52
N VAL A 19 -12.69 -3.18 -3.45
CA VAL A 19 -12.43 -2.08 -2.52
C VAL A 19 -13.07 -2.44 -1.19
N TRP A 20 -12.26 -2.54 -0.14
CA TRP A 20 -12.73 -2.92 1.19
C TRP A 20 -13.20 -1.70 1.99
N ASP A 21 -14.06 -1.93 2.98
CA ASP A 21 -14.71 -0.86 3.75
C ASP A 21 -13.70 0.00 4.53
N GLY A 22 -12.63 -0.60 5.06
CA GLY A 22 -11.55 0.14 5.71
C GLY A 22 -10.84 1.07 4.73
N THR A 23 -10.68 0.65 3.46
CA THR A 23 -10.08 1.50 2.42
C THR A 23 -10.96 2.71 2.16
N MET A 24 -12.28 2.53 2.10
CA MET A 24 -13.24 3.62 1.93
C MET A 24 -13.27 4.57 3.12
N ALA A 25 -13.17 4.05 4.35
CA ALA A 25 -13.09 4.85 5.55
C ALA A 25 -11.81 5.71 5.58
N LEU A 26 -10.66 5.11 5.29
CA LEU A 26 -9.37 5.79 5.27
C LEU A 26 -9.28 6.82 4.14
N ALA A 27 -9.82 6.49 2.96
CA ALA A 27 -10.00 7.42 1.85
C ALA A 27 -10.78 8.69 2.26
N ARG A 28 -11.92 8.52 2.94
CA ARG A 28 -12.73 9.65 3.43
C ARG A 28 -11.97 10.47 4.47
N LEU A 29 -11.22 9.81 5.35
CA LEU A 29 -10.37 10.48 6.35
C LEU A 29 -9.32 11.37 5.67
N PHE A 30 -8.62 10.87 4.66
CA PHE A 30 -7.60 11.63 3.92
C PHE A 30 -8.22 12.78 3.13
N CYS A 31 -9.34 12.56 2.44
CA CYS A 31 -10.05 13.64 1.75
C CYS A 31 -10.52 14.75 2.71
N SER A 32 -10.90 14.40 3.94
CA SER A 32 -11.33 15.36 4.96
C SER A 32 -10.14 16.04 5.65
N ASN A 33 -8.95 15.43 5.61
CA ASN A 33 -7.73 15.91 6.26
C ASN A 33 -6.51 15.75 5.33
N PRO A 34 -6.42 16.50 4.22
CA PRO A 34 -5.38 16.29 3.21
C PRO A 34 -3.96 16.42 3.75
N SER A 35 -3.74 17.21 4.82
CA SER A 35 -2.43 17.39 5.46
C SER A 35 -1.78 16.10 5.98
N ILE A 36 -2.56 15.01 6.12
CA ILE A 36 -2.02 13.70 6.46
C ILE A 36 -1.09 13.17 5.36
N VAL A 37 -1.34 13.53 4.09
CA VAL A 37 -0.67 12.98 2.90
C VAL A 37 -0.09 14.04 1.97
N GLN A 38 -0.59 15.27 2.01
CA GLN A 38 -0.18 16.36 1.14
C GLN A 38 1.29 16.72 1.36
N GLY A 39 2.05 16.81 0.27
CA GLY A 39 3.48 17.12 0.25
C GLY A 39 4.38 16.05 0.87
N LYS A 40 3.87 14.83 1.11
CA LYS A 40 4.62 13.74 1.77
C LYS A 40 5.01 12.63 0.81
N ASN A 41 6.09 11.96 1.13
CA ASN A 41 6.47 10.68 0.54
C ASN A 41 5.74 9.55 1.26
N ILE A 42 5.03 8.70 0.52
CA ILE A 42 4.11 7.71 1.08
C ILE A 42 4.45 6.33 0.54
N LEU A 43 4.53 5.36 1.45
CA LEU A 43 4.59 3.94 1.13
C LEU A 43 3.26 3.28 1.52
N GLU A 44 2.57 2.67 0.56
CA GLU A 44 1.36 1.89 0.80
C GLU A 44 1.66 0.39 0.76
N LEU A 45 1.29 -0.32 1.83
CA LEU A 45 1.39 -1.77 1.93
C LEU A 45 0.02 -2.41 1.65
N GLY A 46 -0.03 -3.33 0.69
CA GLY A 46 -1.28 -3.99 0.30
C GLY A 46 -2.23 -3.03 -0.43
N SER A 47 -1.80 -2.52 -1.58
CA SER A 47 -2.53 -1.48 -2.31
C SER A 47 -3.83 -1.98 -2.95
N GLY A 48 -3.95 -3.30 -3.19
CA GLY A 48 -5.11 -3.94 -3.80
C GLY A 48 -5.49 -3.30 -5.14
N THR A 49 -6.67 -2.67 -5.15
CA THR A 49 -7.20 -1.94 -6.32
C THR A 49 -6.44 -0.64 -6.63
N GLY A 50 -5.67 -0.15 -5.66
CA GLY A 50 -4.91 1.10 -5.73
C GLY A 50 -5.71 2.35 -5.38
N LEU A 51 -6.93 2.21 -4.84
CA LEU A 51 -7.79 3.35 -4.55
C LEU A 51 -7.10 4.37 -3.62
N LEU A 52 -6.51 3.91 -2.52
CA LEU A 52 -5.97 4.81 -1.50
C LEU A 52 -4.74 5.55 -2.01
N GLY A 53 -3.76 4.88 -2.63
CA GLY A 53 -2.64 5.57 -3.27
C GLY A 53 -3.07 6.51 -4.40
N CYS A 54 -4.13 6.18 -5.17
CA CYS A 54 -4.71 7.11 -6.15
C CYS A 54 -5.33 8.36 -5.50
N ILE A 55 -5.88 8.23 -4.29
CA ILE A 55 -6.41 9.36 -3.51
C ILE A 55 -5.25 10.20 -2.97
N CYS A 56 -4.24 9.59 -2.34
CA CYS A 56 -3.04 10.29 -1.87
C CYS A 56 -2.39 11.12 -2.99
N SER A 57 -2.23 10.49 -4.16
CA SER A 57 -1.72 11.13 -5.37
C SER A 57 -2.56 12.33 -5.83
N ARG A 58 -3.90 12.28 -5.69
CA ARG A 58 -4.79 13.42 -6.01
C ARG A 58 -4.86 14.48 -4.92
N LEU A 59 -4.42 14.15 -3.71
CA LEU A 59 -4.29 15.08 -2.58
C LEU A 59 -2.86 15.66 -2.51
N ASP A 60 -2.15 15.65 -3.64
CA ASP A 60 -0.83 16.25 -3.83
C ASP A 60 0.25 15.71 -2.87
N CYS A 61 0.29 14.40 -2.63
CA CYS A 61 1.48 13.79 -2.04
C CYS A 61 2.71 13.99 -2.96
N GLU A 62 3.91 14.07 -2.38
CA GLU A 62 5.16 14.28 -3.13
C GLU A 62 5.54 13.05 -3.95
N THR A 63 5.55 11.88 -3.28
CA THR A 63 5.83 10.58 -3.91
C THR A 63 4.87 9.53 -3.35
N MET A 64 4.32 8.69 -4.22
CA MET A 64 3.47 7.57 -3.86
C MET A 64 4.10 6.26 -4.32
N ILE A 65 4.46 5.38 -3.38
CA ILE A 65 4.95 4.03 -3.66
C ILE A 65 3.86 3.05 -3.25
N MET A 66 3.22 2.44 -4.23
CA MET A 66 2.14 1.46 -4.06
C MET A 66 2.73 0.06 -4.16
N THR A 67 2.55 -0.75 -3.13
CA THR A 67 3.09 -2.12 -3.08
C THR A 67 2.00 -3.18 -2.92
N ASP A 68 2.19 -4.31 -3.60
CA ASP A 68 1.32 -5.48 -3.48
C ASP A 68 2.02 -6.74 -4.03
N LEU A 69 1.34 -7.89 -4.00
CA LEU A 69 1.82 -9.14 -4.56
C LEU A 69 1.93 -9.08 -6.09
N LYS A 70 2.87 -9.85 -6.65
CA LYS A 70 3.22 -9.84 -8.08
C LYS A 70 2.01 -9.99 -9.01
N GLN A 71 1.02 -10.79 -8.63
CA GLN A 71 -0.21 -11.03 -9.40
C GLN A 71 -1.17 -9.83 -9.43
N VAL A 72 -1.09 -8.90 -8.46
CA VAL A 72 -1.94 -7.70 -8.38
C VAL A 72 -1.37 -6.56 -9.23
N LEU A 73 -0.05 -6.50 -9.38
CA LEU A 73 0.69 -5.43 -10.06
C LEU A 73 0.14 -5.02 -11.44
N PRO A 74 -0.20 -5.93 -12.37
CA PRO A 74 -0.69 -5.53 -13.69
C PRO A 74 -1.93 -4.63 -13.61
N ARG A 75 -2.85 -4.93 -12.68
CA ARG A 75 -4.07 -4.13 -12.47
C ARG A 75 -3.75 -2.84 -11.75
N LEU A 76 -2.89 -2.90 -10.74
CA LEU A 76 -2.44 -1.73 -9.98
C LEU A 76 -1.72 -0.69 -10.88
N HIS A 77 -0.92 -1.14 -11.85
CA HIS A 77 -0.30 -0.29 -12.86
C HIS A 77 -1.32 0.40 -13.77
N VAL A 78 -2.38 -0.31 -14.18
CA VAL A 78 -3.46 0.29 -14.99
C VAL A 78 -4.22 1.32 -14.16
N ALA A 79 -4.57 0.97 -12.92
CA ALA A 79 -5.26 1.87 -12.00
C ALA A 79 -4.45 3.14 -11.76
N SER A 80 -3.16 3.02 -11.45
CA SER A 80 -2.30 4.19 -11.20
C SER A 80 -2.14 5.06 -12.45
N LYS A 81 -1.95 4.46 -13.63
CA LYS A 81 -1.85 5.22 -14.89
C LYS A 81 -3.10 6.02 -15.24
N ILE A 82 -4.29 5.46 -14.97
CA ILE A 82 -5.56 6.10 -15.30
C ILE A 82 -5.96 7.13 -14.24
N ASN A 83 -5.71 6.83 -12.97
CA ASN A 83 -6.29 7.56 -11.86
C ASN A 83 -5.30 8.48 -11.12
N CYS A 84 -4.01 8.17 -11.08
CA CYS A 84 -3.08 9.04 -10.35
C CYS A 84 -2.85 10.38 -11.06
N ARG A 85 -2.54 11.39 -10.26
CA ARG A 85 -2.06 12.71 -10.69
C ARG A 85 -0.75 13.04 -9.98
N GLY A 86 0.07 13.90 -10.57
CA GLY A 86 1.39 14.24 -10.02
C GLY A 86 2.52 13.42 -10.65
N ARG A 87 3.74 13.69 -10.18
CA ARG A 87 4.96 13.33 -10.93
C ARG A 87 5.56 11.97 -10.53
N ASN A 88 5.36 11.52 -9.29
CA ASN A 88 6.10 10.40 -8.73
C ASN A 88 5.16 9.34 -8.15
N VAL A 89 4.50 8.56 -9.01
CA VAL A 89 3.78 7.34 -8.58
C VAL A 89 4.51 6.12 -9.08
N VAL A 90 4.92 5.25 -8.16
CA VAL A 90 5.67 4.03 -8.41
C VAL A 90 4.87 2.85 -7.89
N VAL A 91 4.80 1.79 -8.69
CA VAL A 91 4.20 0.51 -8.29
C VAL A 91 5.31 -0.52 -8.19
N LYS A 92 5.37 -1.26 -7.09
CA LYS A 92 6.41 -2.27 -6.80
C LYS A 92 5.80 -3.54 -6.22
N THR A 93 6.48 -4.66 -6.40
CA THR A 93 6.14 -5.91 -5.72
C THR A 93 6.58 -5.83 -4.27
N LEU A 94 5.72 -6.24 -3.35
CA LEU A 94 6.08 -6.53 -1.96
C LEU A 94 5.22 -7.68 -1.44
N GLU A 95 5.85 -8.83 -1.26
CA GLU A 95 5.33 -9.89 -0.41
C GLU A 95 5.86 -9.68 1.01
N TRP A 96 4.97 -9.54 1.99
CA TRP A 96 5.38 -9.26 3.37
C TRP A 96 6.25 -10.39 3.94
N GLY A 97 7.29 -10.03 4.69
CA GLY A 97 8.28 -10.95 5.26
C GLY A 97 9.32 -11.49 4.27
N LYS A 98 9.22 -11.15 2.97
CA LYS A 98 10.17 -11.60 1.97
C LYS A 98 11.29 -10.56 1.78
N SER A 99 12.45 -10.86 2.36
CA SER A 99 13.60 -9.96 2.41
C SER A 99 14.01 -9.37 1.05
N THR A 100 13.99 -10.17 -0.02
CA THR A 100 14.36 -9.70 -1.37
C THR A 100 13.43 -8.62 -1.91
N ASP A 101 12.12 -8.71 -1.63
CA ASP A 101 11.18 -7.67 -2.05
C ASP A 101 11.33 -6.43 -1.13
N GLU A 102 11.52 -6.63 0.18
CA GLU A 102 11.78 -5.56 1.14
C GLU A 102 13.06 -4.77 0.81
N ASP A 103 14.15 -5.45 0.41
CA ASP A 103 15.41 -4.82 -0.01
C ASP A 103 15.20 -3.94 -1.24
N HIS A 104 14.48 -4.41 -2.26
CA HIS A 104 14.17 -3.60 -3.44
C HIS A 104 13.31 -2.37 -3.12
N ILE A 105 12.41 -2.47 -2.12
CA ILE A 105 11.68 -1.31 -1.62
C ILE A 105 12.67 -0.36 -0.94
N MET A 106 13.53 -0.85 -0.04
CA MET A 106 14.54 -0.04 0.64
C MET A 106 15.46 0.70 -0.34
N ASP A 107 15.97 0.06 -1.39
CA ASP A 107 16.77 0.70 -2.44
C ASP A 107 16.01 1.86 -3.12
N THR A 108 14.70 1.71 -3.27
CA THR A 108 13.83 2.78 -3.81
C THR A 108 13.70 3.94 -2.80
N LEU A 109 13.65 3.61 -1.50
CA LEU A 109 13.51 4.57 -0.40
C LEU A 109 14.82 5.27 -0.02
N GLU A 110 16.00 4.75 -0.38
CA GLU A 110 17.30 5.39 -0.07
C GLU A 110 17.38 6.83 -0.61
N ASN A 111 16.67 7.12 -1.71
CA ASN A 111 16.60 8.45 -2.30
C ASN A 111 15.33 9.23 -1.88
N ILE A 112 14.36 8.57 -1.24
CA ILE A 112 13.03 9.09 -0.93
C ILE A 112 12.51 8.40 0.35
N ALA A 113 13.00 8.82 1.52
CA ALA A 113 12.50 8.30 2.78
C ALA A 113 11.00 8.66 2.91
N PRO A 114 10.11 7.68 3.16
CA PRO A 114 8.69 7.95 3.28
C PRO A 114 8.42 8.63 4.63
N ASP A 115 7.61 9.67 4.61
CA ASP A 115 7.12 10.34 5.81
C ASP A 115 6.05 9.51 6.53
N VAL A 116 5.31 8.70 5.76
CA VAL A 116 4.18 7.92 6.25
C VAL A 116 4.11 6.57 5.53
N ILE A 117 3.89 5.50 6.31
CA ILE A 117 3.45 4.20 5.80
C ILE A 117 1.95 4.08 6.03
N ILE A 118 1.20 3.75 4.98
CA ILE A 118 -0.24 3.51 5.04
C ILE A 118 -0.56 2.07 4.66
N CYS A 119 -1.62 1.53 5.24
CA CYS A 119 -2.17 0.22 4.89
C CYS A 119 -3.62 0.16 5.36
N SER A 120 -4.45 -0.62 4.68
CA SER A 120 -5.86 -0.76 5.00
C SER A 120 -6.29 -2.21 4.85
N ASP A 121 -7.02 -2.73 5.84
CA ASP A 121 -7.57 -4.11 5.82
C ASP A 121 -6.53 -5.19 5.50
N ILE A 122 -5.27 -5.02 5.96
CA ILE A 122 -4.18 -5.97 5.71
C ILE A 122 -4.17 -7.17 6.67
N VAL A 123 -4.91 -7.10 7.77
CA VAL A 123 -5.02 -8.19 8.77
C VAL A 123 -6.31 -8.96 8.54
N TYR A 124 -6.29 -9.89 7.59
CA TYR A 124 -7.45 -10.74 7.24
C TYR A 124 -7.15 -12.24 7.33
N HIS A 125 -5.88 -12.64 7.34
CA HIS A 125 -5.45 -14.01 7.63
C HIS A 125 -4.44 -14.04 8.77
N GLU A 126 -4.64 -14.94 9.73
CA GLU A 126 -3.73 -15.13 10.86
C GLU A 126 -2.31 -15.47 10.40
N SER A 127 -2.18 -16.25 9.32
CA SER A 127 -0.89 -16.64 8.76
C SER A 127 -0.06 -15.46 8.23
N ALA A 128 -0.68 -14.33 7.88
CA ALA A 128 0.01 -13.15 7.36
C ALA A 128 0.51 -12.20 8.47
N VAL A 129 -0.01 -12.33 9.70
CA VAL A 129 0.23 -11.38 10.80
C VAL A 129 1.72 -11.25 11.12
N GLU A 130 2.41 -12.38 11.26
CA GLU A 130 3.84 -12.38 11.58
C GLU A 130 4.66 -11.69 10.48
N SER A 131 4.39 -12.04 9.22
CA SER A 131 5.05 -11.41 8.05
C SER A 131 4.82 -9.90 7.99
N ILE A 132 3.59 -9.44 8.23
CA ILE A 132 3.25 -8.01 8.28
C ILE A 132 4.05 -7.31 9.37
N VAL A 133 4.07 -7.87 10.58
CA VAL A 133 4.80 -7.29 11.72
C VAL A 133 6.29 -7.23 11.43
N GLN A 134 6.86 -8.26 10.80
CA GLN A 134 8.27 -8.27 10.41
C GLN A 134 8.60 -7.18 9.39
N THR A 135 7.80 -7.04 8.34
CA THR A 135 7.96 -5.98 7.33
C THR A 135 7.87 -4.59 7.97
N LEU A 136 6.86 -4.35 8.82
CA LEU A 136 6.69 -3.07 9.51
C LEU A 136 7.87 -2.76 10.44
N LYS A 137 8.36 -3.75 11.20
CA LYS A 137 9.55 -3.58 12.06
C LYS A 137 10.79 -3.25 11.24
N ARG A 138 10.99 -3.93 10.11
CA ARG A 138 12.13 -3.68 9.22
C ARG A 138 12.11 -2.26 8.68
N PHE A 139 10.99 -1.84 8.08
CA PHE A 139 10.86 -0.47 7.57
C PHE A 139 10.96 0.56 8.69
N HIS A 140 10.33 0.33 9.85
CA HIS A 140 10.45 1.23 10.99
C HIS A 140 11.91 1.39 11.45
N HIS A 141 12.63 0.29 11.63
CA HIS A 141 14.03 0.34 12.06
C HIS A 141 14.92 1.05 11.04
N ALA A 142 14.74 0.75 9.75
CA ALA A 142 15.56 1.33 8.70
C ALA A 142 15.30 2.82 8.49
N LEU A 143 14.06 3.27 8.64
CA LEU A 143 13.63 4.65 8.36
C LEU A 143 13.72 5.56 9.59
N TRP A 144 13.37 5.06 10.78
CA TRP A 144 13.22 5.86 12.00
C TRP A 144 14.02 5.34 13.20
N GLY A 145 14.69 4.19 13.08
CA GLY A 145 15.42 3.54 14.18
C GLY A 145 16.80 4.11 14.51
N LYS A 146 17.22 5.22 13.90
CA LYS A 146 18.54 5.84 14.09
C LYS A 146 18.55 7.05 15.06
N ASN A 147 17.51 7.22 15.87
CA ASN A 147 17.46 8.23 16.93
C ASN A 147 17.93 7.67 18.27
#